data_AF-J0YKL3-F1
#
_entry.id   AF-J0YKL3-F1
#
_cell.length_a   1.000
_cell.length_b   1.000
_cell.length_c   1.000
_cell.angle_alpha   90.00
_cell.angle_beta   90.00
_cell.angle_gamma   90.00
#
_symmetry.space_group_name_H-M   'P 1'
#
loop_
_entity.id
_entity.type
_entity.pdbx_description
1 polymer ?
#
loop_
_entity_poly.entity_id
_entity_poly.type
_entity_poly.pdbx_seq_one_letter_code
_entity_poly.pdbx_strand_id
1 'polypeptide(L)'
;MTHVCSPLRYPGGKAILYEKVKEIFEKNALNGYSYREPFADGCELALKLLLKNNVKDIHINDIDPFIWSFWYCILHKIEELIEKINTTTVSLEEWYKQFF
;
A
#
# COMPACT_ATOMS: atom_id res chain seq x y z
N MET A 1 -17.66 4.00 8.30
CA MET A 1 -16.29 4.57 8.32
C MET A 1 -15.56 4.04 7.11
N THR A 2 -14.94 4.90 6.30
CA THR A 2 -14.01 4.48 5.25
C THR A 2 -12.77 3.94 5.95
N HIS A 3 -12.63 2.62 6.01
CA HIS A 3 -11.40 2.00 6.49
C HIS A 3 -10.30 2.30 5.46
N VAL A 4 -9.33 3.11 5.89
CA VAL A 4 -8.08 3.31 5.16
C VAL A 4 -7.37 1.96 5.15
N CYS A 5 -7.16 1.40 3.96
CA CYS A 5 -6.56 0.07 3.81
C CYS A 5 -5.03 0.14 3.81
N SER A 6 -4.46 1.31 3.54
CA SER A 6 -3.01 1.53 3.48
C SER A 6 -2.44 2.00 4.83
N PRO A 7 -1.24 1.54 5.22
CA PRO A 7 -0.49 2.13 6.33
C PRO A 7 0.11 3.50 5.99
N LEU A 8 0.14 3.92 4.72
CA LEU A 8 0.71 5.21 4.29
C LEU A 8 -0.39 6.25 4.06
N ARG A 9 -0.22 7.43 4.67
CA ARG A 9 -0.92 8.64 4.22
C ARG A 9 -0.15 9.20 3.01
N TYR A 10 -0.59 8.86 1.81
CA TYR A 10 0.05 9.30 0.58
C TYR A 10 -0.89 10.15 -0.29
N PRO A 11 -0.45 11.29 -0.83
CA PRO A 11 -1.29 12.13 -1.69
C PRO A 11 -1.69 11.41 -2.98
N GLY A 12 -2.91 11.64 -3.46
CA GLY A 12 -3.41 11.00 -4.69
C GLY A 12 -3.94 9.57 -4.51
N GLY A 13 -4.32 9.19 -3.29
CA GLY A 13 -4.92 7.89 -2.98
C GLY A 13 -6.05 7.49 -3.95
N LYS A 14 -5.88 6.35 -4.62
CA LYS A 14 -6.78 5.88 -5.69
C LYS A 14 -8.00 5.11 -5.17
N ALA A 15 -8.22 5.06 -3.85
CA ALA A 15 -9.33 4.31 -3.25
C ALA A 15 -10.73 4.78 -3.68
N ILE A 16 -10.85 6.05 -4.11
CA ILE A 16 -12.08 6.59 -4.69
C ILE A 16 -12.48 5.86 -5.99
N LEU A 17 -11.52 5.29 -6.73
CA LEU A 17 -11.78 4.56 -7.97
C LEU A 17 -12.30 3.15 -7.75
N TYR A 18 -12.34 2.67 -6.50
CA TYR A 18 -12.69 1.29 -6.17
C TYR A 18 -14.01 0.83 -6.79
N GLU A 19 -15.11 1.59 -6.62
CA GLU A 19 -16.41 1.18 -7.18
C GLU A 19 -16.37 1.11 -8.70
N LYS A 20 -15.62 2.01 -9.35
CA LYS A 20 -15.48 2.01 -10.81
C LYS A 20 -14.67 0.82 -11.32
N VAL A 21 -13.58 0.48 -10.63
CA VAL A 21 -12.75 -0.67 -10.99
C VAL A 21 -13.49 -1.98 -10.74
N LYS A 22 -14.26 -2.06 -9.65
CA LYS A 22 -15.12 -3.21 -9.34
C LYS A 22 -16.17 -3.43 -10.44
N GLU A 23 -16.83 -2.36 -10.90
CA GLU A 23 -17.77 -2.42 -12.03
C GLU A 23 -17.09 -2.97 -13.30
N ILE A 24 -15.85 -2.54 -13.58
CA ILE A 24 -15.07 -3.05 -14.72
C ILE A 24 -14.79 -4.54 -14.55
N PHE A 25 -14.41 -5.01 -13.36
CA PHE A 25 -14.14 -6.43 -13.15
C PHE A 25 -15.38 -7.29 -13.34
N GLU A 26 -16.52 -6.87 -12.80
CA GLU A 26 -17.79 -7.60 -12.93
C GLU A 26 -18.23 -7.71 -14.39
N LYS A 27 -18.17 -6.61 -15.16
CA LYS A 27 -18.57 -6.59 -16.58
C LYS A 27 -17.67 -7.44 -17.47
N ASN A 28 -16.42 -7.67 -17.06
CA ASN A 28 -15.43 -8.38 -17.87
C ASN A 28 -15.06 -9.76 -17.28
N ALA A 29 -15.80 -10.25 -16.28
CA ALA A 29 -15.51 -11.52 -15.59
C ALA A 29 -14.07 -11.63 -15.06
N LEU A 30 -13.51 -10.52 -14.56
CA LEU A 30 -12.13 -10.45 -14.03
C LEU A 30 -12.04 -10.65 -12.52
N ASN A 31 -13.17 -10.85 -11.83
CA ASN A 31 -13.17 -11.14 -10.39
C ASN A 31 -12.32 -12.39 -10.10
N GLY A 32 -11.45 -12.29 -9.10
CA GLY A 32 -10.54 -13.38 -8.71
C GLY A 32 -9.26 -13.50 -9.54
N TYR A 33 -9.02 -12.62 -10.52
CA TYR A 33 -7.74 -12.56 -11.24
C TYR A 33 -6.70 -11.74 -10.45
N SER A 34 -5.44 -11.78 -10.90
CA SER A 34 -4.36 -10.94 -10.36
C SER A 34 -4.52 -9.48 -10.77
N TYR A 35 -4.25 -8.55 -9.86
CA TYR A 35 -4.21 -7.11 -10.17
C TYR A 35 -2.78 -6.58 -10.13
N ARG A 36 -2.44 -5.69 -11.07
CA ARG A 36 -1.11 -5.09 -11.18
C ARG A 36 -1.21 -3.57 -11.08
N GLU A 37 -0.52 -2.96 -10.11
CA GLU A 37 -0.50 -1.52 -9.90
C GLU A 37 0.95 -1.00 -10.05
N PRO A 38 1.34 -0.53 -11.24
CA PRO A 38 2.72 -0.11 -11.51
C PRO A 38 3.13 1.23 -10.87
N PHE A 39 2.13 1.97 -10.37
CA PHE A 39 2.27 3.24 -9.65
C PHE A 39 1.53 3.08 -8.32
N ALA A 40 2.12 2.28 -7.44
CA ALA A 40 1.47 1.83 -6.23
C ALA A 40 1.26 2.99 -5.26
N ASP A 41 2.24 3.87 -5.07
CA ASP A 41 2.20 4.90 -4.04
C ASP A 41 1.85 4.25 -2.66
N GLY A 42 0.77 4.70 -2.03
CA GLY A 42 0.18 4.07 -0.84
C GLY A 42 -0.62 2.78 -1.10
N CYS A 43 -0.78 2.30 -2.32
CA CYS A 43 -1.39 1.01 -2.67
C CYS A 43 -2.86 0.85 -2.21
N GLU A 44 -3.57 1.95 -1.96
CA GLU A 44 -4.86 1.89 -1.30
C GLU A 44 -5.95 1.18 -2.13
N LEU A 45 -5.90 1.32 -3.46
CA LEU A 45 -6.82 0.65 -4.37
C LEU A 45 -6.56 -0.86 -4.45
N ALA A 46 -5.31 -1.27 -4.75
CA ALA A 46 -4.94 -2.69 -4.78
C ALA A 46 -5.24 -3.40 -3.45
N LEU A 47 -4.87 -2.80 -2.32
CA LEU A 47 -5.16 -3.37 -1.00
C LEU A 47 -6.66 -3.51 -0.77
N LYS A 48 -7.46 -2.49 -1.12
CA LYS A 48 -8.91 -2.57 -0.97
C LYS A 48 -9.52 -3.67 -1.83
N LEU A 49 -9.06 -3.85 -3.07
CA LEU A 49 -9.49 -4.95 -3.95
C LEU A 49 -9.13 -6.32 -3.36
N LEU A 50 -7.91 -6.47 -2.82
CA LEU A 50 -7.44 -7.71 -2.20
C LEU A 50 -8.25 -8.04 -0.94
N LEU A 51 -8.36 -7.09 -0.01
CA LEU A 51 -9.05 -7.29 1.28
C LEU A 51 -10.57 -7.49 1.13
N LYS A 52 -11.15 -7.06 0.01
CA LYS A 52 -12.55 -7.31 -0.36
C LYS A 52 -12.73 -8.56 -1.21
N ASN A 53 -11.68 -9.35 -1.42
CA ASN A 53 -11.67 -10.58 -2.22
C ASN A 53 -12.12 -10.37 -3.68
N ASN A 54 -11.92 -9.16 -4.24
CA ASN A 54 -12.18 -8.91 -5.66
C ASN A 54 -11.11 -9.52 -6.55
N VAL A 55 -9.90 -9.73 -6.02
CA VAL A 55 -8.70 -10.22 -6.72
C VAL A 55 -8.03 -11.29 -5.87
N LYS A 56 -7.33 -12.24 -6.50
CA LYS A 56 -6.62 -13.30 -5.78
C LYS A 56 -5.29 -12.85 -5.16
N ASP A 57 -4.60 -11.94 -5.86
CA ASP A 57 -3.30 -11.41 -5.49
C ASP A 57 -3.10 -10.05 -6.14
N ILE A 58 -2.17 -9.28 -5.58
CA ILE A 58 -1.77 -7.97 -6.10
C ILE A 58 -0.27 -7.97 -6.35
N HIS A 59 0.13 -7.32 -7.43
CA HIS A 59 1.52 -7.04 -7.75
C HIS A 59 1.67 -5.52 -7.84
N ILE A 60 2.53 -4.97 -6.99
CA ILE A 60 2.73 -3.53 -6.90
C ILE A 60 4.16 -3.18 -7.31
N ASN A 61 4.31 -2.01 -7.91
CA ASN A 61 5.60 -1.42 -8.22
C ASN A 61 5.51 0.09 -7.99
N ASP A 62 6.64 0.71 -7.66
CA ASP A 62 6.79 2.15 -7.68
C ASP A 62 8.22 2.50 -8.10
N ILE A 63 8.39 3.65 -8.77
CA ILE A 63 9.72 4.13 -9.16
C ILE A 63 10.42 4.84 -8.00
N ASP A 64 9.66 5.37 -7.03
CA ASP A 64 10.22 5.99 -5.84
C ASP A 64 10.90 4.92 -4.97
N PRO A 65 12.23 4.98 -4.77
CA PRO A 65 12.95 3.97 -4.00
C PRO A 65 12.53 3.94 -2.53
N PHE A 66 12.02 5.03 -1.95
CA PHE A 66 11.51 5.05 -0.58
C PHE A 66 10.19 4.30 -0.47
N ILE A 67 9.29 4.47 -1.43
CA ILE A 67 8.02 3.72 -1.49
C ILE A 67 8.28 2.25 -1.76
N TRP A 68 9.14 1.93 -2.72
CA TRP A 68 9.55 0.57 -2.98
C TRP A 68 10.14 -0.10 -1.73
N SER A 69 11.08 0.59 -1.06
CA SER A 69 11.74 0.05 0.14
C SER A 69 10.77 -0.14 1.30
N PHE A 70 9.79 0.73 1.46
CA PHE A 70 8.73 0.58 2.46
C PHE A 70 7.93 -0.70 2.25
N TRP A 71 7.43 -0.94 1.04
CA TRP A 71 6.68 -2.15 0.72
C TRP A 71 7.55 -3.42 0.83
N TYR A 72 8.82 -3.32 0.43
CA TYR A 72 9.78 -4.40 0.64
C TYR A 72 9.93 -4.76 2.13
N CYS A 73 10.08 -3.75 3.00
CA CYS A 73 10.20 -3.97 4.45
C CYS A 73 8.93 -4.58 5.05
N ILE A 74 7.74 -4.18 4.60
CA ILE A 74 6.48 -4.82 5.03
C ILE A 74 6.46 -6.32 4.72
N LEU A 75 6.94 -6.71 3.53
CA LEU A 75 6.87 -8.11 3.09
C LEU A 75 8.01 -8.98 3.64
N HIS A 76 9.18 -8.38 3.89
CA HIS A 76 10.41 -9.14 4.12
C HIS A 76 11.16 -8.81 5.41
N LYS A 77 10.80 -7.72 6.11
CA LYS A 77 11.47 -7.22 7.32
C LYS A 77 10.46 -6.75 8.37
N ILE A 78 9.33 -7.45 8.48
CA ILE A 78 8.19 -6.98 9.28
C ILE A 78 8.53 -6.86 10.77
N GLU A 79 9.29 -7.79 11.33
CA GLU A 79 9.71 -7.76 12.74
C GLU A 79 10.65 -6.58 13.01
N GLU A 80 11.65 -6.37 12.15
CA GLU A 80 12.57 -5.22 12.24
C GLU A 80 11.82 -3.89 12.13
N LEU A 81 10.85 -3.81 11.20
CA LEU A 81 10.03 -2.61 11.01
C LEU A 81 9.18 -2.30 12.25
N ILE A 82 8.51 -3.31 12.81
CA ILE A 82 7.70 -3.17 14.03
C ILE A 82 8.58 -2.75 15.20
N GLU A 83 9.75 -3.36 15.37
CA GLU A 83 10.68 -3.01 16.45
C GLU A 83 11.14 -1.56 16.33
N LYS A 84 11.52 -1.11 15.13
CA LYS A 84 11.90 0.29 14.92
C LYS A 84 10.75 1.24 15.20
N ILE A 85 9.52 0.92 14.79
CA ILE A 85 8.34 1.76 15.08
C ILE A 85 8.12 1.90 16.59
N ASN A 86 8.27 0.81 17.35
CA ASN A 86 8.00 0.81 18.79
C ASN A 86 9.13 1.44 19.63
N THR A 87 10.38 1.36 19.16
CA THR A 87 11.56 1.78 19.94
C THR A 87 12.14 3.12 19.53
N THR A 88 11.81 3.65 18.35
CA THR A 88 12.32 4.94 17.89
C THR A 88 11.61 6.08 18.62
N THR A 89 12.37 6.83 19.42
CA THR A 89 11.88 8.05 20.07
C THR A 89 11.48 9.09 19.02
N VAL A 90 10.23 9.57 19.06
CA VAL A 90 9.74 10.61 18.15
C VAL A 90 10.17 11.99 18.68
N SER A 91 11.29 12.51 18.16
CA SER A 91 11.79 13.85 18.45
C SER A 91 12.38 14.51 17.21
N LEU A 92 12.60 15.84 17.25
CA LEU A 92 13.26 16.55 16.15
C LEU A 92 14.70 16.07 15.96
N GLU A 93 15.41 15.82 17.06
CA GLU A 93 16.78 15.31 17.03
C GLU A 93 16.87 13.95 16.33
N GLU A 94 15.94 13.04 16.63
CA GLU A 94 15.91 11.74 15.95
C GLU A 94 15.50 11.89 14.47
N TRP A 95 14.56 12.78 14.17
CA TRP A 95 14.19 13.09 12.79
C TRP A 95 15.39 13.56 11.96
N TYR A 96 16.20 14.49 12.48
CA TYR A 96 17.41 14.96 11.79
C TYR A 96 18.46 13.87 11.55
N LYS A 97 18.53 12.84 12.41
CA LYS A 97 19.45 11.71 12.21
C LYS A 97 18.98 10.77 11.10
N GLN A 98 17.66 10.58 10.97
CA GLN A 98 17.06 9.72 9.94
C GLN A 98 16.91 10.44 8.60
N PHE A 99 16.99 11.77 8.59
CA PHE A 99 16.84 12.61 7.40
C PHE A 99 18.12 12.63 6.55
N PHE A 100 18.73 11.47 6.26
CA PHE A 100 19.81 11.31 5.26
C PHE A 100 19.91 9.85 4.80
#